data_AF-A0A2D5RUJ9-F1
#
_entry.id   AF-A0A2D5RUJ9-F1
#
_cell.length_a   1.000
_cell.length_b   1.000
_cell.length_c   1.000
_cell.angle_alpha   90.00
_cell.angle_beta   90.00
_cell.angle_gamma   90.00
#
_symmetry.space_group_name_H-M   'P 1'
#
loop_
_entity.id
_entity.type
_entity.pdbx_description
1 polymer ?
#
loop_
_entity_poly.entity_id
_entity_poly.type
_entity_poly.pdbx_seq_one_letter_code
_entity_poly.pdbx_strand_id
1 'polypeptide(L)'
;MSNSPERDNSLERDNSPERTNSPEPDIARGYYQHYKGAYYQVIDLARHSETEEWLVIYRPLYGDSGLWARPATMFAENVTIAGEELARFAFIGSQPPA
;
A
#
# COMPACT_ATOMS: atom_id res chain seq x y z
N MET A 1 -31.62 1.26 -51.59
CA MET A 1 -30.76 0.73 -50.50
C MET A 1 -31.31 1.27 -49.19
N SER A 2 -31.89 0.40 -48.38
CA SER A 2 -32.49 0.71 -47.08
C SER A 2 -31.40 0.90 -46.03
N ASN A 3 -31.52 1.91 -45.17
CA ASN A 3 -30.83 1.92 -43.87
C ASN A 3 -31.88 2.11 -42.77
N SER A 4 -32.08 1.06 -41.98
CA SER A 4 -32.82 1.09 -40.71
C SER A 4 -31.92 1.64 -39.59
N PRO A 5 -32.49 2.32 -38.58
CA PRO A 5 -31.75 2.75 -37.40
C PRO A 5 -31.82 1.66 -36.33
N GLU A 6 -30.68 1.17 -35.85
CA GLU A 6 -30.64 0.34 -34.64
C GLU A 6 -30.58 1.25 -33.40
N ARG A 7 -31.49 0.94 -32.47
CA ARG A 7 -31.75 1.66 -31.23
C ARG A 7 -30.66 1.33 -30.22
N ASP A 8 -29.95 2.34 -29.72
CA ASP A 8 -29.14 2.17 -28.53
C ASP A 8 -30.04 2.24 -27.28
N ASN A 9 -30.18 1.09 -26.64
CA ASN A 9 -31.06 0.85 -25.50
C ASN A 9 -30.33 1.26 -24.23
N SER A 10 -30.73 2.40 -23.65
CA SER A 10 -30.39 2.74 -22.28
C SER A 10 -30.84 1.64 -21.31
N LEU A 11 -30.02 1.41 -20.26
CA LEU A 11 -30.30 0.74 -18.97
C LEU A 11 -29.60 -0.61 -18.77
N GLU A 12 -28.37 -0.58 -18.23
CA GLU A 12 -27.98 -1.38 -17.06
C GLU A 12 -27.06 -0.50 -16.18
N ARG A 13 -27.65 0.21 -15.21
CA ARG A 13 -26.87 0.80 -14.12
C ARG A 13 -26.49 -0.36 -13.20
N ASP A 14 -25.27 -0.84 -13.36
CA ASP A 14 -24.66 -1.85 -12.52
C ASP A 14 -24.73 -1.38 -11.05
N ASN A 15 -25.52 -2.10 -10.24
CA ASN A 15 -25.66 -1.90 -8.80
C ASN A 15 -24.84 -2.97 -8.07
N SER A 16 -23.59 -3.15 -8.49
CA SER A 16 -22.61 -4.00 -7.81
C SER A 16 -22.14 -3.30 -6.52
N PRO A 17 -22.00 -4.02 -5.39
CA PRO A 17 -21.44 -3.42 -4.17
C PRO A 17 -20.05 -2.87 -4.51
N GLU A 18 -19.81 -1.60 -4.20
CA GLU A 18 -18.52 -0.93 -4.43
C GLU A 18 -17.39 -1.83 -3.94
N ARG A 19 -16.68 -2.47 -4.87
CA ARG A 19 -15.33 -2.98 -4.62
C ARG A 19 -14.59 -1.76 -4.07
N THR A 20 -14.14 -1.81 -2.82
CA THR A 20 -13.41 -0.70 -2.20
C THR A 20 -12.09 -0.55 -2.93
N ASN A 21 -12.14 0.13 -4.07
CA ASN A 21 -10.99 0.37 -4.94
C ASN A 21 -10.17 1.50 -4.29
N SER A 22 -9.64 1.22 -3.09
CA SER A 22 -8.72 2.14 -2.42
C SER A 22 -7.53 2.32 -3.34
N PRO A 23 -7.12 3.58 -3.63
CA PRO A 23 -5.99 3.85 -4.48
C PRO A 23 -4.73 3.17 -3.91
N GLU A 24 -3.78 2.88 -4.79
CA GLU A 24 -2.46 2.39 -4.38
C GLU A 24 -1.83 3.37 -3.37
N PRO A 25 -1.31 2.89 -2.22
CA PRO A 25 -0.76 3.75 -1.19
C PRO A 25 0.56 4.38 -1.67
N ASP A 26 0.79 5.64 -1.29
CA ASP A 26 2.04 6.35 -1.58
C ASP A 26 3.16 5.89 -0.62
N ILE A 27 3.65 4.68 -0.84
CA ILE A 27 4.74 4.06 -0.10
C ILE A 27 5.80 3.63 -1.11
N ALA A 28 6.91 4.37 -1.15
CA ALA A 28 8.01 4.07 -2.05
C ALA A 28 8.71 2.74 -1.70
N ARG A 29 9.21 2.05 -2.71
CA ARG A 29 10.20 0.98 -2.51
C ARG A 29 11.52 1.61 -2.09
N GLY A 30 12.25 0.94 -1.19
CA GLY A 30 13.53 1.43 -0.69
C GLY A 30 13.68 1.18 0.79
N TYR A 31 14.47 2.02 1.44
CA TYR A 31 14.91 1.81 2.81
C TYR A 31 14.17 2.74 3.75
N TYR A 32 13.80 2.18 4.90
CA TYR A 32 13.03 2.85 5.93
C TYR A 32 13.69 2.64 7.29
N GLN A 33 13.58 3.64 8.16
CA GLN A 33 13.94 3.53 9.57
C GLN A 33 12.67 3.51 10.41
N HIS A 34 12.51 2.49 11.25
CA HIS A 34 11.46 2.48 12.25
C HIS A 34 11.79 3.49 13.36
N TYR A 35 10.79 4.11 13.99
CA TYR A 35 11.03 5.10 15.06
C TYR A 35 11.88 4.58 16.24
N LYS A 36 12.01 3.26 16.39
CA LYS A 36 12.89 2.59 17.37
C LYS A 36 14.36 2.43 16.89
N GLY A 37 14.71 2.97 15.74
CA GLY A 37 16.06 2.99 15.19
C GLY A 37 16.41 1.88 14.19
N ALA A 38 15.69 0.74 14.21
CA ALA A 38 15.99 -0.38 13.33
C ALA A 38 15.64 -0.10 11.85
N TYR A 39 16.46 -0.66 10.94
CA TYR A 39 16.31 -0.46 9.50
C TYR A 39 15.56 -1.60 8.82
N TYR A 40 14.81 -1.22 7.79
CA TYR A 40 13.96 -2.10 7.00
C TYR A 40 14.08 -1.74 5.52
N GLN A 41 13.80 -2.70 4.66
CA GLN A 41 13.65 -2.49 3.22
C GLN A 41 12.22 -2.82 2.80
N VAL A 42 11.52 -1.86 2.20
CA VAL A 42 10.29 -2.08 1.45
C VAL A 42 10.66 -2.60 0.07
N ILE A 43 10.16 -3.78 -0.25
CA ILE A 43 10.42 -4.49 -1.51
C ILE A 43 9.31 -4.19 -2.50
N ASP A 44 8.05 -4.29 -2.07
CA ASP A 44 6.90 -4.06 -2.93
C ASP A 44 5.62 -3.77 -2.14
N LEU A 45 4.57 -3.42 -2.87
CA LEU A 45 3.19 -3.42 -2.41
C LEU A 45 2.46 -4.64 -2.97
N ALA A 46 1.50 -5.16 -2.21
CA ALA A 46 0.67 -6.28 -2.63
C ALA A 46 -0.79 -6.06 -2.24
N ARG A 47 -1.71 -6.72 -2.94
CA ARG A 47 -3.12 -6.81 -2.54
C ARG A 47 -3.36 -8.10 -1.78
N HIS A 48 -3.99 -8.02 -0.62
CA HIS A 48 -4.49 -9.17 0.11
C HIS A 48 -5.63 -9.81 -0.70
N SER A 49 -5.53 -11.09 -1.04
CA SER A 49 -6.49 -11.74 -1.95
C SER A 49 -7.93 -11.80 -1.43
N GLU A 50 -8.08 -11.96 -0.12
CA GLU A 50 -9.35 -12.18 0.57
C GLU A 50 -10.04 -10.87 0.94
N THR A 51 -9.28 -9.84 1.32
CA THR A 51 -9.81 -8.55 1.79
C THR A 51 -9.63 -7.42 0.79
N GLU A 52 -8.85 -7.65 -0.26
CA GLU A 52 -8.39 -6.64 -1.22
C GLU A 52 -7.61 -5.49 -0.56
N GLU A 53 -7.19 -5.59 0.70
CA GLU A 53 -6.43 -4.52 1.36
C GLU A 53 -5.01 -4.41 0.82
N TRP A 54 -4.46 -3.19 0.81
CA TRP A 54 -3.06 -2.98 0.46
C TRP A 54 -2.13 -3.41 1.59
N LEU A 55 -1.10 -4.16 1.22
CA LEU A 55 -0.04 -4.63 2.09
C LEU A 55 1.31 -4.07 1.64
N VAL A 56 2.18 -3.79 2.59
CA VAL A 56 3.60 -3.52 2.37
C VAL A 56 4.38 -4.80 2.57
N ILE A 57 5.12 -5.20 1.54
CA ILE A 57 6.05 -6.34 1.57
C ILE A 57 7.44 -5.79 1.88
N TYR A 58 7.99 -6.17 3.04
CA TYR A 58 9.23 -5.61 3.56
C TYR A 58 10.03 -6.63 4.36
N ARG A 59 11.29 -6.31 4.69
CA ARG A 59 12.13 -7.12 5.59
C ARG A 59 12.96 -6.25 6.53
N PRO A 60 13.25 -6.72 7.75
CA PRO A 60 14.28 -6.11 8.59
C PRO A 60 15.65 -6.30 7.95
N LEU A 61 16.55 -5.34 8.15
CA LEU A 61 17.97 -5.42 7.77
C LEU A 61 18.85 -5.90 8.94
N TYR A 62 18.25 -6.69 9.84
CA TYR A 62 18.88 -7.23 11.03
C TYR A 62 18.31 -8.63 11.33
N GLY A 63 19.03 -9.39 12.14
CA GLY A 63 18.68 -10.78 12.44
C GLY A 63 18.55 -11.62 11.16
N ASP A 64 17.61 -12.57 11.15
CA ASP A 64 17.43 -13.50 10.03
C ASP A 64 16.83 -12.87 8.76
N SER A 65 16.49 -11.57 8.79
CA SER A 65 16.06 -10.78 7.62
C SER A 65 14.90 -11.40 6.80
N GLY A 66 13.97 -12.07 7.50
CA GLY A 66 12.79 -12.70 6.90
C GLY A 66 11.85 -11.72 6.19
N LEU A 67 10.99 -12.23 5.31
CA LEU A 67 10.02 -11.42 4.56
C LEU A 67 8.70 -11.28 5.33
N TRP A 68 8.18 -10.06 5.42
CA TRP A 68 6.95 -9.72 6.15
C TRP A 68 5.96 -9.01 5.24
N ALA A 69 4.68 -9.20 5.53
CA ALA A 69 3.57 -8.44 4.96
C ALA A 69 2.83 -7.72 6.10
N ARG A 70 2.52 -6.44 5.91
CA ARG A 70 1.80 -5.61 6.90
C ARG A 70 0.76 -4.73 6.19
N PRO A 71 -0.43 -4.48 6.76
CA PRO A 71 -1.35 -3.50 6.21
C PRO A 71 -0.68 -2.15 5.94
N ALA A 72 -0.88 -1.60 4.75
CA ALA A 72 -0.25 -0.36 4.32
C ALA A 72 -0.64 0.83 5.21
N THR A 73 -1.89 0.88 5.65
CA THR A 73 -2.39 1.85 6.63
C THR A 73 -1.56 1.83 7.91
N MET A 74 -1.35 0.64 8.48
CA MET A 74 -0.55 0.47 9.70
C MET A 74 0.95 0.70 9.51
N PHE A 75 1.45 0.61 8.27
CA PHE A 75 2.84 0.93 7.95
C PHE A 75 3.05 2.44 7.85
N ALA A 76 2.12 3.15 7.20
CA ALA A 76 2.16 4.60 6.99
C ALA A 76 1.69 5.42 8.20
N GLU A 77 1.23 4.78 9.26
CA GLU A 77 0.79 5.45 10.50
C GLU A 77 1.90 6.32 11.14
N ASN A 78 1.48 7.43 11.75
CA ASN A 78 2.29 8.15 12.73
C ASN A 78 2.14 7.52 14.13
N VAL A 79 3.15 7.72 14.96
CA VAL A 79 3.14 7.39 16.39
C VAL A 79 3.51 8.62 17.20
N THR A 80 2.91 8.77 18.37
CA THR A 80 3.27 9.84 19.32
C THR A 80 4.35 9.35 20.28
N ILE A 81 5.52 9.98 20.27
CA ILE A 81 6.64 9.67 21.16
C ILE A 81 7.06 10.98 21.84
N ALA A 82 7.05 11.01 23.18
CA ALA A 82 7.38 12.21 23.96
C ALA A 82 6.58 13.48 23.59
N GLY A 83 5.35 13.31 23.08
CA GLY A 83 4.49 14.41 22.64
C GLY A 83 4.70 14.85 21.19
N GLU A 84 5.65 14.26 20.48
CA GLU A 84 5.90 14.52 19.05
C GLU A 84 5.30 13.42 18.18
N GLU A 85 4.68 13.78 17.06
CA GLU A 85 4.26 12.82 16.04
C GLU A 85 5.41 12.49 15.09
N LEU A 86 5.73 11.19 15.00
CA LEU A 86 6.76 10.66 14.12
C LEU A 86 6.17 9.58 13.21
N ALA A 87 6.63 9.50 11.97
CA ALA A 87 6.29 8.37 11.10
C ALA A 87 6.74 7.06 11.76
N ARG A 88 5.87 6.05 11.79
CA ARG A 88 6.24 4.72 12.31
C ARG A 88 7.44 4.16 11.55
N PHE A 89 7.43 4.31 10.22
CA PHE A 89 8.52 4.00 9.31
C PHE A 89 8.83 5.23 8.45
N ALA A 90 9.97 5.86 8.66
CA ALA A 90 10.42 7.00 7.87
C ALA A 90 11.26 6.53 6.67
N PHE A 91 10.93 6.98 5.46
CA PHE A 91 11.74 6.71 4.27
C PHE A 91 13.10 7.41 4.39
N ILE A 92 14.19 6.68 4.15
CA ILE A 92 15.56 7.20 4.25
C ILE A 92 16.31 7.18 2.91
N GLY A 93 15.75 6.55 1.87
CA GLY A 93 16.31 6.61 0.52
C GLY A 93 16.19 5.30 -0.26
N SER A 94 16.68 5.33 -1.49
CA SER A 94 16.74 4.17 -2.39
C SER A 94 18.02 3.34 -2.23
N GLN A 95 18.97 3.79 -1.40
CA GLN A 95 20.22 3.09 -1.10
C GLN A 95 20.21 2.52 0.32
N PRO A 96 20.90 1.39 0.56
CA PRO A 96 21.02 0.83 1.90
C PRO A 96 21.61 1.86 2.88
N PRO A 97 21.14 1.89 4.15
CA PRO A 97 21.82 2.63 5.19
C PRO A 97 23.25 2.12 5.37
N ALA A 98 24.17 3.04 5.68
CA ALA A 98 25.59 2.77 5.92
C ALA A 98 25.84 1.94 7.18
#